data_AF-A0A1V5A5Y0-F1
#
_entry.id   AF-A0A1V5A5Y0-F1
#
_cell.length_a   1.000
_cell.length_b   1.000
_cell.length_c   1.000
_cell.angle_alpha   90.00
_cell.angle_beta   90.00
_cell.angle_gamma   90.00
#
_symmetry.space_group_name_H-M   'P 1'
#
loop_
_entity.id
_entity.type
_entity.pdbx_description
1 polymer ?
#
loop_
_entity_poly.entity_id
_entity_poly.type
_entity_poly.pdbx_seq_one_letter_code
_entity_poly.pdbx_strand_id
1 'polypeptide(L)'
;MPVPPSGWDPVSVIFSPHLHENTGRFLSRPARELFPMKHQYLGDTRDLFKYDLIETLLSTLPSLTQAFFIPMLTPDDGSGHGRRTGYFRTRAGNLNAGLADFLSKLRMRKSRDCFMVRDYFQEKSCEVSFYRARFTHRGRGAYFSRIAKKVHGLPHTLVFLDPDTGLEVASPGAGHLLYSEVSLIARSLGPGSLLMIYQHIPRTPRIAYIEHRCASLFEHTGILPSWISDGQVVFFFLCPEQNVGYDLDRCLAGYRMRYPLLLTWQEE
;
A
#
# COMPACT_ATOMS: atom_id res chain seq x y z
N MET A 1 -1.23 64.01 -3.15
CA MET A 1 -0.34 65.06 -3.67
C MET A 1 -0.08 66.07 -2.54
N PRO A 2 1.11 66.67 -2.37
CA PRO A 2 2.27 66.72 -3.27
C PRO A 2 3.60 66.18 -2.71
N VAL A 3 4.52 65.88 -3.65
CA VAL A 3 5.99 65.66 -3.57
C VAL A 3 6.71 67.01 -3.30
N PRO A 4 8.04 67.15 -3.02
CA PRO A 4 9.21 66.60 -3.77
C PRO A 4 10.50 66.39 -2.88
N PRO A 5 11.76 66.34 -3.39
CA PRO A 5 12.30 65.84 -4.67
C PRO A 5 13.46 64.81 -4.54
N SER A 6 13.70 64.15 -5.69
CA SER A 6 14.94 63.62 -6.30
C SER A 6 16.29 63.97 -5.64
N GLY A 7 17.30 63.10 -5.56
CA GLY A 7 17.90 62.28 -6.63
C GLY A 7 19.42 62.55 -6.65
N TRP A 8 20.17 61.78 -7.45
CA TRP A 8 21.62 61.87 -7.79
C TRP A 8 22.53 60.80 -7.15
N ASP A 9 22.67 59.68 -7.88
CA ASP A 9 23.94 58.97 -8.13
C ASP A 9 24.79 59.79 -9.13
N PRO A 10 26.14 59.68 -9.12
CA PRO A 10 26.77 58.91 -10.21
C PRO A 10 28.12 58.20 -9.90
N VAL A 11 28.24 57.01 -10.51
CA VAL A 11 29.33 56.52 -11.38
C VAL A 11 30.58 55.83 -10.80
N SER A 12 30.73 54.63 -11.36
CA SER A 12 31.81 53.63 -11.43
C SER A 12 33.26 54.09 -11.61
N VAL A 13 34.19 53.30 -11.06
CA VAL A 13 35.53 53.08 -11.65
C VAL A 13 35.87 51.59 -11.67
N ILE A 14 36.28 51.18 -12.87
CA ILE A 14 36.76 49.87 -13.33
C ILE A 14 38.16 49.60 -12.79
N PHE A 15 38.47 48.36 -12.37
CA PHE A 15 39.79 47.72 -12.59
C PHE A 15 39.68 46.19 -12.46
N SER A 16 39.90 45.49 -13.58
CA SER A 16 40.44 44.12 -13.63
C SER A 16 41.94 44.23 -13.95
N PRO A 17 42.78 43.27 -13.51
CA PRO A 17 43.21 42.25 -14.46
C PRO A 17 43.37 40.83 -13.88
N HIS A 18 42.93 39.87 -14.71
CA HIS A 18 43.44 38.53 -14.96
C HIS A 18 44.31 37.80 -13.92
N LEU A 19 43.81 36.63 -13.49
CA LEU A 19 44.61 35.40 -13.41
C LEU A 19 43.75 34.17 -13.76
N HIS A 20 44.40 33.29 -14.51
CA HIS A 20 43.94 32.15 -15.28
C HIS A 20 42.98 31.15 -14.62
N GLU A 21 42.04 30.72 -15.47
CA GLU A 21 41.46 29.37 -15.63
C GLU A 21 41.99 28.26 -14.70
N ASN A 22 41.06 27.62 -13.98
CA ASN A 22 41.03 26.17 -14.00
C ASN A 22 39.59 25.65 -13.98
N THR A 23 39.23 24.99 -15.07
CA THR A 23 37.94 24.37 -15.35
C THR A 23 37.68 23.19 -14.44
N GLY A 24 36.80 23.37 -13.45
CA GLY A 24 36.24 22.28 -12.65
C GLY A 24 34.72 22.38 -12.64
N ARG A 25 34.04 21.81 -13.66
CA ARG A 25 32.60 21.56 -13.61
C ARG A 25 32.30 20.58 -12.46
N PHE A 26 32.07 21.09 -11.26
CA PHE A 26 31.34 20.35 -10.24
C PHE A 26 29.86 20.37 -10.64
N LEU A 27 29.50 19.41 -11.50
CA LEU A 27 28.12 18.94 -11.57
C LEU A 27 27.81 18.37 -10.18
N SER A 28 27.13 19.16 -9.36
CA SER A 28 26.49 18.69 -8.14
C SER A 28 25.51 17.59 -8.53
N ARG A 29 25.95 16.33 -8.42
CA ARG A 29 25.06 15.17 -8.41
C ARG A 29 23.99 15.44 -7.35
N PRO A 30 22.68 15.31 -7.64
CA PRO A 30 21.71 15.36 -6.58
C PRO A 30 22.07 14.25 -5.60
N ALA A 31 22.19 14.60 -4.32
CA ALA A 31 22.37 13.63 -3.26
C ALA A 31 21.21 12.63 -3.33
N ARG A 32 21.46 11.48 -3.95
CA ARG A 32 20.68 10.28 -3.66
C ARG A 32 21.00 9.98 -2.20
N GLU A 33 20.17 10.49 -1.29
CA GLU A 33 20.06 9.90 0.04
C GLU A 33 19.57 8.46 -0.15
N LEU A 34 20.57 7.57 -0.16
CA LEU A 34 20.51 6.13 -0.30
C LEU A 34 20.03 5.51 1.01
N PHE A 35 18.82 5.85 1.45
CA PHE A 35 18.15 5.02 2.45
C PHE A 35 17.44 3.88 1.72
N PRO A 36 17.86 2.61 1.93
CA PRO A 36 17.14 1.47 1.37
C PRO A 36 15.68 1.51 1.82
N MET A 37 14.74 1.21 0.92
CA MET A 37 13.33 1.12 1.28
C MET A 37 13.07 -0.21 2.00
N LYS A 38 12.11 -0.22 2.92
CA LYS A 38 11.73 -1.41 3.70
C LYS A 38 11.05 -2.46 2.83
N HIS A 39 11.87 -3.18 2.11
CA HIS A 39 11.53 -4.24 1.18
C HIS A 39 11.61 -5.63 1.85
N GLN A 40 11.99 -5.66 3.12
CA GLN A 40 12.41 -6.87 3.85
C GLN A 40 11.34 -7.94 4.06
N TYR A 41 10.08 -7.63 3.81
CA TYR A 41 8.97 -8.59 4.00
C TYR A 41 8.59 -9.35 2.74
N LEU A 42 9.15 -8.98 1.57
CA LEU A 42 8.84 -9.66 0.31
C LEU A 42 9.26 -11.14 0.37
N GLY A 43 8.30 -12.03 0.15
CA GLY A 43 8.48 -13.48 0.20
C GLY A 43 8.32 -14.08 1.60
N ASP A 44 7.62 -13.39 2.50
CA ASP A 44 7.13 -13.99 3.73
C ASP A 44 5.86 -14.85 3.49
N THR A 45 5.48 -15.66 4.47
CA THR A 45 4.29 -16.52 4.39
C THR A 45 2.97 -15.78 4.19
N ARG A 46 2.90 -14.49 4.51
CA ARG A 46 1.69 -13.67 4.41
C ARG A 46 1.56 -13.09 3.01
N ASP A 47 2.66 -12.91 2.30
CA ASP A 47 2.64 -12.56 0.87
C ASP A 47 1.98 -13.64 0.01
N LEU A 48 2.10 -14.93 0.39
CA LEU A 48 1.34 -16.00 -0.25
C LEU A 48 -0.17 -15.75 -0.14
N PHE A 49 -0.66 -15.52 1.08
CA PHE A 49 -2.07 -15.25 1.30
C PHE A 49 -2.50 -13.96 0.58
N LYS A 50 -1.72 -12.89 0.72
CA LYS A 50 -1.98 -11.57 0.11
C LYS A 50 -2.13 -11.65 -1.41
N TYR A 51 -1.13 -12.17 -2.11
CA TYR A 51 -1.13 -12.15 -3.56
C TYR A 51 -2.04 -13.22 -4.16
N ASP A 52 -2.21 -14.38 -3.52
CA ASP A 52 -3.18 -15.39 -3.96
C ASP A 52 -4.62 -14.89 -3.81
N LEU A 53 -4.92 -14.18 -2.71
CA LEU A 53 -6.23 -13.55 -2.51
C LEU A 53 -6.48 -12.48 -3.57
N ILE A 54 -5.52 -11.60 -3.84
CA ILE A 54 -5.68 -10.55 -4.88
C ILE A 54 -5.84 -11.16 -6.28
N GLU A 55 -5.05 -12.16 -6.65
CA GLU A 55 -5.21 -12.89 -7.92
C GLU A 55 -6.59 -13.53 -8.01
N THR A 56 -7.06 -14.15 -6.92
CA THR A 56 -8.40 -14.75 -6.90
C THR A 56 -9.48 -13.69 -7.08
N LEU A 57 -9.38 -12.55 -6.39
CA LEU A 57 -10.35 -11.47 -6.52
C LEU A 57 -10.39 -10.93 -7.95
N LEU A 58 -9.23 -10.65 -8.56
CA LEU A 58 -9.14 -10.15 -9.93
C LEU A 58 -9.63 -11.16 -10.99
N SER A 59 -9.54 -12.46 -10.73
CA SER A 59 -9.97 -13.50 -11.67
C SER A 59 -11.43 -13.93 -11.50
N THR A 60 -12.08 -13.57 -10.38
CA THR A 60 -13.41 -14.10 -10.06
C THR A 60 -14.46 -13.03 -9.81
N LEU A 61 -14.10 -11.80 -9.41
CA LEU A 61 -15.05 -10.70 -9.31
C LEU A 61 -15.23 -10.06 -10.68
N PRO A 62 -16.43 -10.12 -11.29
CA PRO A 62 -16.66 -9.53 -12.61
C PRO A 62 -16.49 -8.02 -12.63
N SER A 63 -16.67 -7.36 -11.48
CA SER A 63 -16.55 -5.91 -11.35
C SER A 63 -15.11 -5.41 -11.32
N LEU A 64 -14.10 -6.28 -11.22
CA LEU A 64 -12.70 -5.88 -11.12
C LEU A 64 -11.93 -6.23 -12.39
N THR A 65 -11.23 -5.25 -12.95
CA THR A 65 -10.35 -5.45 -14.11
C THR A 65 -8.88 -5.16 -13.78
N GLN A 66 -8.62 -4.45 -12.68
CA GLN A 66 -7.29 -4.01 -12.30
C GLN A 66 -7.14 -3.88 -10.78
N ALA A 67 -5.89 -3.77 -10.33
CA ALA A 67 -5.58 -3.39 -8.96
C ALA A 67 -4.54 -2.25 -8.88
N PHE A 68 -4.69 -1.43 -7.85
CA PHE A 68 -3.78 -0.34 -7.52
C PHE A 68 -3.22 -0.49 -6.10
N PHE A 69 -1.94 -0.84 -6.00
CA PHE A 69 -1.29 -1.18 -4.75
C PHE A 69 -0.62 0.04 -4.11
N ILE A 70 -0.85 0.23 -2.82
CA ILE A 70 -0.32 1.32 -2.01
C ILE A 70 0.40 0.72 -0.80
N PRO A 71 1.66 0.29 -0.96
CA PRO A 71 2.43 -0.43 0.07
C PRO A 71 2.96 0.42 1.24
N MET A 72 2.57 1.71 1.34
CA MET A 72 3.01 2.65 2.38
C MET A 72 4.50 2.53 2.77
N LEU A 73 5.39 2.40 1.77
CA LEU A 73 6.80 2.08 1.99
C LEU A 73 7.46 3.06 2.95
N THR A 74 7.88 2.54 4.11
CA THR A 74 8.70 3.25 5.08
C THR A 74 10.20 3.03 4.78
N PRO A 75 11.09 3.93 5.23
CA PRO A 75 12.53 3.67 5.18
C PRO A 75 12.90 2.37 5.94
N ASP A 76 13.92 1.65 5.47
CA ASP A 76 14.45 0.48 6.16
C ASP A 76 14.89 0.86 7.60
N ASP A 77 14.42 0.09 8.58
CA ASP A 77 14.73 0.27 10.00
C ASP A 77 15.91 -0.61 10.46
N GLY A 78 16.56 -1.33 9.52
CA GLY A 78 17.69 -2.21 9.78
C GLY A 78 17.34 -3.49 10.54
N SER A 79 16.04 -3.77 10.73
CA SER A 79 15.60 -4.92 11.52
C SER A 79 15.72 -6.26 10.76
N GLY A 80 15.98 -7.35 11.49
CA GLY A 80 16.10 -8.70 10.92
C GLY A 80 14.77 -9.41 10.60
N HIS A 81 13.65 -8.69 10.61
CA HIS A 81 12.32 -9.25 10.40
C HIS A 81 12.07 -9.60 8.91
N GLY A 82 11.31 -10.67 8.62
CA GLY A 82 11.06 -11.15 7.24
C GLY A 82 11.54 -12.57 6.91
N ARG A 83 11.78 -13.43 7.91
CA ARG A 83 12.37 -14.78 7.72
C ARG A 83 11.39 -15.96 7.83
N ARG A 84 10.08 -15.74 7.66
CA ARG A 84 9.11 -16.85 7.72
C ARG A 84 9.03 -17.55 6.36
N THR A 85 9.64 -18.73 6.26
CA THR A 85 9.85 -19.45 4.99
C THR A 85 9.09 -20.78 4.88
N GLY A 86 8.37 -21.19 5.94
CA GLY A 86 7.58 -22.42 5.95
C GLY A 86 6.26 -22.26 5.19
N TYR A 87 6.31 -22.18 3.85
CA TYR A 87 5.13 -22.00 3.00
C TYR A 87 4.09 -23.12 3.18
N PHE A 88 4.54 -24.33 3.51
CA PHE A 88 3.66 -25.46 3.85
C PHE A 88 2.88 -25.28 5.16
N ARG A 89 3.26 -24.30 5.99
CA ARG A 89 2.60 -23.97 7.27
C ARG A 89 1.66 -22.79 7.14
N THR A 90 1.49 -22.21 5.94
CA THR A 90 0.52 -21.15 5.73
C THR A 90 -0.88 -21.72 5.68
N ARG A 91 -1.83 -20.93 6.16
CA ARG A 91 -3.25 -21.31 6.15
C ARG A 91 -3.94 -20.93 4.83
N ALA A 92 -3.26 -20.15 3.98
CA ALA A 92 -3.73 -19.71 2.68
C ALA A 92 -2.57 -19.44 1.71
N GLY A 93 -2.88 -19.46 0.42
CA GLY A 93 -1.96 -19.22 -0.70
C GLY A 93 -1.02 -20.38 -1.05
N ASN A 94 -0.91 -21.42 -0.21
CA ASN A 94 0.03 -22.54 -0.42
C ASN A 94 -0.36 -23.49 -1.56
N LEU A 95 -1.62 -23.45 -2.04
CA LEU A 95 -2.05 -24.26 -3.18
C LEU A 95 -1.68 -23.61 -4.53
N ASN A 96 -1.32 -22.33 -4.52
CA ASN A 96 -0.87 -21.62 -5.72
C ASN A 96 0.63 -21.85 -5.95
N ALA A 97 0.94 -22.98 -6.59
CA ALA A 97 2.32 -23.38 -6.85
C ALA A 97 3.11 -22.35 -7.69
N GLY A 98 2.44 -21.67 -8.62
CA GLY A 98 3.05 -20.61 -9.45
C GLY A 98 3.49 -19.41 -8.61
N LEU A 99 2.61 -18.91 -7.74
CA LEU A 99 2.95 -17.84 -6.81
C LEU A 99 4.07 -18.26 -5.84
N ALA A 100 3.98 -19.48 -5.29
CA ALA A 100 4.97 -19.99 -4.34
C ALA A 100 6.36 -20.11 -4.97
N ASP A 101 6.45 -20.61 -6.21
CA ASP A 101 7.70 -20.67 -6.96
C ASP A 101 8.24 -19.26 -7.29
N PHE A 102 7.38 -18.35 -7.75
CA PHE A 102 7.74 -16.97 -8.03
C PHE A 102 8.36 -16.27 -6.80
N LEU A 103 7.67 -16.31 -5.64
CA LEU A 103 8.17 -15.71 -4.40
C LEU A 103 9.45 -16.40 -3.90
N SER A 104 9.57 -17.72 -4.08
CA SER A 104 10.80 -18.47 -3.75
C SER A 104 11.99 -18.01 -4.60
N LYS A 105 11.80 -17.80 -5.91
CA LYS A 105 12.82 -17.28 -6.83
C LYS A 105 13.28 -15.87 -6.48
N LEU A 106 12.36 -14.96 -6.15
CA LEU A 106 12.72 -13.60 -5.70
C LEU A 106 13.59 -13.66 -4.44
N ARG A 107 13.22 -14.51 -3.47
CA ARG A 107 13.97 -14.73 -2.24
C ARG A 107 15.37 -15.29 -2.48
N MET A 108 15.50 -16.31 -3.34
CA MET A 108 16.81 -16.89 -3.70
C MET A 108 17.75 -15.87 -4.32
N ARG A 109 17.21 -14.96 -5.15
CA ARG A 109 17.95 -13.85 -5.76
C ARG A 109 18.27 -12.71 -4.79
N LYS A 110 17.81 -12.80 -3.53
CA LYS A 110 17.84 -11.71 -2.53
C LYS A 110 17.23 -10.41 -3.06
N SER A 111 16.35 -10.51 -4.06
CA SER A 111 15.60 -9.35 -4.54
C SER A 111 14.46 -9.11 -3.57
N ARG A 112 14.45 -7.92 -3.00
CA ARG A 112 13.44 -7.52 -2.02
C ARG A 112 12.46 -6.49 -2.61
N ASP A 113 12.67 -6.06 -3.85
CA ASP A 113 11.81 -5.05 -4.48
C ASP A 113 10.39 -5.57 -4.66
N CYS A 114 9.46 -5.11 -3.81
CA CYS A 114 8.06 -5.51 -3.84
C CYS A 114 7.37 -5.15 -5.16
N PHE A 115 7.91 -4.20 -5.93
CA PHE A 115 7.37 -3.86 -7.24
C PHE A 115 7.57 -4.99 -8.27
N MET A 116 8.47 -5.94 -8.03
CA MET A 116 8.65 -7.11 -8.90
C MET A 116 7.42 -8.02 -8.90
N VAL A 117 6.57 -7.97 -7.88
CA VAL A 117 5.31 -8.74 -7.83
C VAL A 117 4.38 -8.39 -8.99
N ARG A 118 4.51 -7.19 -9.58
CA ARG A 118 3.81 -6.84 -10.81
C ARG A 118 4.07 -7.86 -11.93
N ASP A 119 5.30 -8.35 -12.05
CA ASP A 119 5.68 -9.26 -13.13
C ASP A 119 4.93 -10.60 -13.00
N TYR A 120 4.69 -11.06 -11.77
CA TYR A 120 3.82 -12.21 -11.50
C TYR A 120 2.39 -11.98 -11.99
N PHE A 121 1.78 -10.85 -11.65
CA PHE A 121 0.41 -10.53 -12.09
C PHE A 121 0.32 -10.35 -13.60
N GLN A 122 1.35 -9.79 -14.23
CA GLN A 122 1.42 -9.64 -15.68
C GLN A 122 1.46 -11.01 -16.39
N GLU A 123 2.20 -11.99 -15.86
CA GLU A 123 2.17 -13.38 -16.37
C GLU A 123 0.78 -14.04 -16.24
N LYS A 124 -0.06 -13.54 -15.33
CA LYS A 124 -1.46 -13.97 -15.12
C LYS A 124 -2.49 -13.13 -15.87
N SER A 125 -2.06 -12.24 -16.76
CA SER A 125 -2.93 -11.29 -17.47
C SER A 125 -3.76 -10.40 -16.53
N CYS A 126 -3.27 -10.15 -15.32
CA CYS A 126 -3.89 -9.27 -14.34
C CYS A 126 -3.23 -7.88 -14.39
N GLU A 127 -4.01 -6.82 -14.57
CA GLU A 127 -3.49 -5.45 -14.57
C GLU A 127 -3.24 -4.97 -13.14
N VAL A 128 -1.97 -4.79 -12.77
CA VAL A 128 -1.59 -4.30 -11.44
C VAL A 128 -0.62 -3.12 -11.58
N SER A 129 -0.94 -2.03 -10.89
CA SER A 129 -0.09 -0.85 -10.80
C SER A 129 0.19 -0.47 -9.34
N PHE A 130 1.26 0.29 -9.11
CA PHE A 130 1.75 0.60 -7.76
C PHE A 130 1.90 2.11 -7.54
N TYR A 131 1.53 2.58 -6.36
CA TYR A 131 1.91 3.91 -5.89
C TYR A 131 3.34 3.88 -5.34
N ARG A 132 4.28 4.44 -6.12
CA ARG A 132 5.73 4.32 -5.84
C ARG A 132 6.31 5.48 -5.01
N ALA A 133 5.50 6.46 -4.62
CA ALA A 133 6.01 7.58 -3.83
C ALA A 133 6.34 7.10 -2.40
N ARG A 134 7.41 7.64 -1.83
CA ARG A 134 7.82 7.34 -0.44
C ARG A 134 6.80 7.89 0.55
N PHE A 135 6.50 7.12 1.58
CA PHE A 135 5.68 7.57 2.69
C PHE A 135 6.55 8.17 3.80
N THR A 136 6.13 9.31 4.35
CA THR A 136 6.75 9.91 5.54
C THR A 136 5.65 10.45 6.45
N HIS A 137 5.86 10.38 7.76
CA HIS A 137 4.88 10.87 8.73
C HIS A 137 4.61 12.38 8.55
N ARG A 138 5.65 13.19 8.30
CA ARG A 138 5.52 14.65 8.06
C ARG A 138 4.73 14.98 6.78
N GLY A 139 4.86 14.16 5.73
CA GLY A 139 4.20 14.36 4.44
C GLY A 139 2.86 13.64 4.29
N ARG A 140 2.34 13.03 5.37
CA ARG A 140 1.19 12.12 5.39
C ARG A 140 -0.06 12.68 4.70
N GLY A 141 -0.50 13.88 5.07
CA GLY A 141 -1.70 14.48 4.48
C GLY A 141 -1.58 14.69 2.97
N ALA A 142 -0.43 15.19 2.50
CA ALA A 142 -0.16 15.37 1.07
C ALA A 142 -0.02 14.03 0.33
N TYR A 143 0.51 13.01 0.98
CA TYR A 143 0.61 11.65 0.44
C TYR A 143 -0.77 11.07 0.14
N PHE A 144 -1.66 11.02 1.12
CA PHE A 144 -3.01 10.49 0.93
C PHE A 144 -3.87 11.36 0.03
N SER A 145 -3.69 12.68 0.05
CA SER A 145 -4.38 13.57 -0.91
C SER A 145 -4.02 13.26 -2.36
N ARG A 146 -2.76 12.93 -2.65
CA ARG A 146 -2.33 12.53 -4.01
C ARG A 146 -2.86 11.17 -4.40
N ILE A 147 -2.94 10.23 -3.46
CA ILE A 147 -3.54 8.92 -3.70
C ILE A 147 -5.02 9.07 -4.00
N ALA A 148 -5.76 9.80 -3.15
CA ALA A 148 -7.18 10.10 -3.34
C ALA A 148 -7.45 10.64 -4.77
N LYS A 149 -6.65 11.62 -5.21
CA LYS A 149 -6.74 12.16 -6.59
C LYS A 149 -6.46 11.13 -7.69
N LYS A 150 -5.58 10.15 -7.44
CA LYS A 150 -5.27 9.09 -8.42
C LYS A 150 -6.36 8.04 -8.49
N VAL A 151 -6.95 7.68 -7.36
CA VAL A 151 -8.02 6.67 -7.31
C VAL A 151 -9.39 7.25 -7.70
N HIS A 152 -9.55 8.57 -7.56
CA HIS A 152 -10.77 9.28 -7.92
C HIS A 152 -11.23 8.97 -9.33
N GLY A 153 -12.39 8.31 -9.43
CA GLY A 153 -13.01 7.96 -10.71
C GLY A 153 -12.35 6.80 -11.45
N LEU A 154 -11.40 6.07 -10.86
CA LEU A 154 -10.91 4.81 -11.42
C LEU A 154 -11.98 3.74 -11.22
N PRO A 155 -12.62 3.24 -12.30
CA PRO A 155 -13.63 2.22 -12.17
C PRO A 155 -12.98 0.85 -12.05
N HIS A 156 -13.75 -0.13 -11.56
CA HIS A 156 -13.41 -1.55 -11.62
C HIS A 156 -12.04 -1.90 -11.03
N THR A 157 -11.66 -1.21 -9.95
CA THR A 157 -10.32 -1.26 -9.37
C THR A 157 -10.35 -1.80 -7.95
N LEU A 158 -9.49 -2.79 -7.68
CA LEU A 158 -9.13 -3.14 -6.32
C LEU A 158 -8.04 -2.17 -5.84
N VAL A 159 -8.40 -1.25 -4.97
CA VAL A 159 -7.41 -0.37 -4.30
C VAL A 159 -6.90 -1.10 -3.07
N PHE A 160 -5.62 -1.39 -3.01
CA PHE A 160 -5.02 -2.14 -1.91
C PHE A 160 -4.12 -1.25 -1.04
N LEU A 161 -4.47 -1.09 0.23
CA LEU A 161 -3.67 -0.40 1.24
C LEU A 161 -2.91 -1.44 2.07
N ASP A 162 -1.58 -1.37 2.02
CA ASP A 162 -0.69 -2.32 2.71
C ASP A 162 0.25 -1.57 3.66
N PRO A 163 -0.26 -1.13 4.82
CA PRO A 163 0.57 -0.54 5.87
C PRO A 163 1.45 -1.61 6.54
N ASP A 164 2.64 -1.21 7.00
CA ASP A 164 3.56 -2.12 7.71
C ASP A 164 2.92 -2.82 8.92
N THR A 165 1.99 -2.15 9.62
CA THR A 165 1.34 -2.66 10.83
C THR A 165 -0.16 -2.81 10.67
N GLY A 166 -0.86 -1.76 10.21
CA GLY A 166 -2.31 -1.79 10.07
C GLY A 166 -2.98 -0.45 10.34
N LEU A 167 -4.19 -0.49 10.88
CA LEU A 167 -5.03 0.65 11.23
C LEU A 167 -4.56 1.37 12.49
N GLU A 168 -5.09 2.58 12.65
CA GLU A 168 -4.84 3.54 13.71
C GLU A 168 -4.81 2.93 15.12
N VAL A 169 -3.93 3.47 15.95
CA VAL A 169 -3.83 3.21 17.39
C VAL A 169 -3.70 4.56 18.09
N ALA A 170 -3.75 4.58 19.43
CA ALA A 170 -3.68 5.83 20.20
C ALA A 170 -2.48 6.75 19.86
N SER A 171 -1.38 6.19 19.35
CA SER A 171 -0.23 6.96 18.86
C SER A 171 0.25 6.41 17.50
N PRO A 172 -0.35 6.87 16.39
CA PRO A 172 -0.14 6.25 15.08
C PRO A 172 1.17 6.72 14.42
N GLY A 173 2.16 5.83 14.42
CA GLY A 173 3.42 5.99 13.68
C GLY A 173 3.28 5.77 12.17
N ALA A 174 4.41 5.71 11.45
CA ALA A 174 4.42 5.58 9.99
C ALA A 174 3.90 4.22 9.46
N GLY A 175 3.94 3.17 10.27
CA GLY A 175 3.38 1.86 9.93
C GLY A 175 1.86 1.77 10.10
N HIS A 176 1.19 2.86 10.48
CA HIS A 176 -0.25 2.89 10.72
C HIS A 176 -0.98 3.79 9.72
N LEU A 177 -2.13 3.29 9.27
CA LEU A 177 -3.12 3.97 8.45
C LEU A 177 -4.21 4.57 9.35
N LEU A 178 -4.46 5.87 9.23
CA LEU A 178 -5.48 6.58 10.01
C LEU A 178 -6.88 6.28 9.47
N TYR A 179 -7.89 6.29 10.34
CA TYR A 179 -9.27 6.09 9.90
C TYR A 179 -9.74 7.21 8.96
N SER A 180 -9.27 8.44 9.18
CA SER A 180 -9.53 9.56 8.27
C SER A 180 -8.92 9.35 6.87
N GLU A 181 -7.79 8.63 6.78
CA GLU A 181 -7.15 8.30 5.51
C GLU A 181 -7.92 7.21 4.78
N VAL A 182 -8.36 6.18 5.50
CA VAL A 182 -9.28 5.16 4.97
C VAL A 182 -10.54 5.82 4.42
N SER A 183 -11.19 6.67 5.20
CA SER A 183 -12.41 7.39 4.81
C SER A 183 -12.20 8.26 3.57
N LEU A 184 -11.06 8.96 3.48
CA LEU A 184 -10.69 9.74 2.30
C LEU A 184 -10.57 8.85 1.04
N ILE A 185 -9.86 7.73 1.14
CA ILE A 185 -9.67 6.82 -0.01
C ILE A 185 -10.98 6.13 -0.38
N ALA A 186 -11.74 5.63 0.58
CA ALA A 186 -13.02 4.95 0.35
C ALA A 186 -14.03 5.87 -0.38
N ARG A 187 -14.13 7.14 0.03
CA ARG A 187 -14.98 8.14 -0.67
C ARG A 187 -14.47 8.53 -2.06
N SER A 188 -13.23 8.21 -2.38
CA SER A 188 -12.62 8.50 -3.67
C SER A 188 -12.68 7.31 -4.64
N LEU A 189 -13.25 6.16 -4.26
CA LEU A 189 -13.35 5.02 -5.15
C LEU A 189 -14.25 5.35 -6.35
N GLY A 190 -13.84 4.94 -7.55
CA GLY A 190 -14.71 4.97 -8.72
C GLY A 190 -15.70 3.81 -8.75
N PRO A 191 -16.63 3.79 -9.72
CA PRO A 191 -17.68 2.78 -9.80
C PRO A 191 -17.13 1.35 -9.96
N GLY A 192 -17.77 0.37 -9.34
CA GLY A 192 -17.38 -1.05 -9.39
C GLY A 192 -16.09 -1.39 -8.63
N SER A 193 -15.49 -0.42 -7.94
CA SER A 193 -14.22 -0.56 -7.20
C SER A 193 -14.45 -0.95 -5.74
N LEU A 194 -13.41 -1.50 -5.10
CA LEU A 194 -13.40 -1.79 -3.67
C LEU A 194 -12.06 -1.41 -3.05
N LEU A 195 -12.08 -1.17 -1.73
CA LEU A 195 -10.87 -0.93 -0.94
C LEU A 195 -10.53 -2.18 -0.13
N MET A 196 -9.32 -2.69 -0.28
CA MET A 196 -8.76 -3.79 0.51
C MET A 196 -7.68 -3.23 1.44
N ILE A 197 -7.69 -3.59 2.73
CA ILE A 197 -6.77 -3.09 3.75
C ILE A 197 -6.11 -4.27 4.45
N TYR A 198 -4.77 -4.29 4.46
CA TYR A 198 -4.00 -5.25 5.25
C TYR A 198 -3.87 -4.83 6.72
N GLN A 199 -3.94 -5.80 7.62
CA GLN A 199 -3.79 -5.59 9.06
C GLN A 199 -3.09 -6.77 9.75
N HIS A 200 -2.06 -6.48 10.54
CA HIS A 200 -1.54 -7.44 11.51
C HIS A 200 -2.45 -7.58 12.73
N ILE A 201 -2.71 -8.81 13.16
CA ILE A 201 -3.46 -9.07 14.40
C ILE A 201 -2.46 -9.12 15.57
N PRO A 202 -2.59 -8.26 16.59
CA PRO A 202 -1.75 -8.32 17.78
C PRO A 202 -2.09 -9.55 18.63
N ARG A 203 -1.33 -9.80 19.72
CA ARG A 203 -1.58 -10.93 20.63
C ARG A 203 -2.78 -10.66 21.54
N THR A 204 -3.97 -10.73 20.98
CA THR A 204 -5.27 -10.47 21.62
C THR A 204 -6.31 -11.47 21.08
N PRO A 205 -7.47 -11.67 21.74
CA PRO A 205 -8.56 -12.46 21.15
C PRO A 205 -8.93 -11.97 19.75
N ARG A 206 -8.77 -12.86 18.76
CA ARG A 206 -8.76 -12.50 17.34
C ARG A 206 -10.08 -11.92 16.85
N ILE A 207 -11.18 -12.59 17.17
CA ILE A 207 -12.52 -12.20 16.71
C ILE A 207 -12.91 -10.84 17.30
N ALA A 208 -12.81 -10.67 18.63
CA ALA A 208 -13.07 -9.41 19.29
C ALA A 208 -12.22 -8.24 18.73
N TYR A 209 -10.95 -8.50 18.38
CA TYR A 209 -10.10 -7.49 17.73
C TYR A 209 -10.61 -7.12 16.32
N ILE A 210 -10.93 -8.11 15.50
CA ILE A 210 -11.45 -7.90 14.14
C ILE A 210 -12.78 -7.15 14.20
N GLU A 211 -13.71 -7.55 15.06
CA GLU A 211 -15.01 -6.89 15.25
C GLU A 211 -14.86 -5.44 15.69
N HIS A 212 -13.96 -5.16 16.65
CA HIS A 212 -13.67 -3.80 17.08
C HIS A 212 -13.12 -2.94 15.92
N ARG A 213 -12.24 -3.50 15.09
CA ARG A 213 -11.75 -2.82 13.89
C ARG A 213 -12.84 -2.61 12.85
N CYS A 214 -13.72 -3.57 12.63
CA CYS A 214 -14.88 -3.43 11.77
C CYS A 214 -15.81 -2.30 12.23
N ALA A 215 -16.12 -2.24 13.54
CA ALA A 215 -16.93 -1.17 14.12
C ALA A 215 -16.31 0.21 13.91
N SER A 216 -15.00 0.34 14.14
CA SER A 216 -14.29 1.60 13.94
C SER A 216 -14.24 2.01 12.45
N LEU A 217 -14.03 1.06 11.55
CA LEU A 217 -14.08 1.31 10.09
C LEU A 217 -15.47 1.77 9.68
N PHE A 218 -16.53 1.11 10.15
CA PHE A 218 -17.92 1.47 9.87
C PHE A 218 -18.24 2.87 10.39
N GLU A 219 -17.85 3.20 11.62
CA GLU A 219 -18.05 4.54 12.21
C GLU A 219 -17.45 5.66 11.35
N HIS A 220 -16.27 5.44 10.76
CA HIS A 220 -15.55 6.47 10.01
C HIS A 220 -15.87 6.51 8.51
N THR A 221 -16.43 5.43 7.97
CA THR A 221 -16.65 5.28 6.51
C THR A 221 -18.13 5.17 6.14
N GLY A 222 -18.99 4.76 7.08
CA GLY A 222 -20.38 4.38 6.83
C GLY A 222 -20.53 3.06 6.05
N ILE A 223 -19.44 2.34 5.79
CA ILE A 223 -19.42 1.11 4.98
C ILE A 223 -19.12 -0.06 5.89
N LEU A 224 -20.02 -1.06 5.91
CA LEU A 224 -19.84 -2.26 6.71
C LEU A 224 -18.72 -3.11 6.08
N PRO A 225 -17.63 -3.42 6.82
CA PRO A 225 -16.51 -4.14 6.22
C PRO A 225 -16.75 -5.64 6.17
N SER A 226 -16.53 -6.26 5.00
CA SER A 226 -16.28 -7.70 4.89
C SER A 226 -14.83 -7.99 5.28
N TRP A 227 -14.53 -9.22 5.74
CA TRP A 227 -13.17 -9.57 6.13
C TRP A 227 -12.85 -11.06 5.98
N ILE A 228 -11.56 -11.35 5.80
CA ILE A 228 -11.01 -12.71 5.82
C ILE A 228 -9.66 -12.74 6.53
N SER A 229 -9.40 -13.77 7.33
CA SER A 229 -8.22 -13.83 8.19
C SER A 229 -7.63 -15.23 8.32
N ASP A 230 -6.30 -15.33 8.38
CA ASP A 230 -5.60 -16.56 8.76
C ASP A 230 -5.36 -16.67 10.28
N GLY A 231 -5.84 -15.68 11.05
CA GLY A 231 -5.62 -15.56 12.49
C GLY A 231 -4.29 -14.90 12.89
N GLN A 232 -3.46 -14.49 11.94
CA GLN A 232 -2.27 -13.64 12.15
C GLN A 232 -2.38 -12.30 11.43
N VAL A 233 -3.01 -12.30 10.27
CA VAL A 233 -3.38 -11.12 9.50
C VAL A 233 -4.85 -11.18 9.14
N VAL A 234 -5.44 -10.02 8.92
CA VAL A 234 -6.80 -9.88 8.39
C VAL A 234 -6.76 -8.90 7.23
N PHE A 235 -7.55 -9.20 6.22
CA PHE A 235 -7.86 -8.27 5.15
C PHE A 235 -9.28 -7.77 5.35
N PHE A 236 -9.42 -6.45 5.46
CA PHE A 236 -10.72 -5.78 5.49
C PHE A 236 -11.06 -5.28 4.08
N PHE A 237 -12.34 -5.33 3.74
CA PHE A 237 -12.85 -4.85 2.47
C PHE A 237 -13.95 -3.83 2.69
N LEU A 238 -13.84 -2.66 2.05
CA LEU A 238 -14.92 -1.68 1.99
C LEU A 238 -15.44 -1.61 0.57
N CYS A 239 -16.72 -1.95 0.40
CA CYS A 239 -17.44 -1.93 -0.87
C CYS A 239 -18.57 -0.90 -0.78
N PRO A 240 -18.42 0.29 -1.38
CA PRO A 240 -19.49 1.29 -1.40
C PRO A 240 -20.75 0.82 -2.15
N GLU A 241 -20.57 -0.04 -3.16
CA GLU A 241 -21.64 -0.59 -3.99
C GLU A 241 -22.08 -1.98 -3.50
N GLN A 242 -23.38 -2.15 -3.24
CA GLN A 242 -23.93 -3.38 -2.66
C GLN A 242 -23.73 -4.62 -3.54
N ASN A 243 -23.92 -4.49 -4.85
CA ASN A 243 -23.70 -5.59 -5.81
C ASN A 243 -22.24 -6.07 -5.80
N VAL A 244 -21.27 -5.14 -5.74
CA VAL A 244 -19.85 -5.48 -5.59
C VAL A 244 -19.61 -6.19 -4.25
N GLY A 245 -20.27 -5.75 -3.18
CA GLY A 245 -20.23 -6.41 -1.87
C GLY A 245 -20.74 -7.85 -1.91
N TYR A 246 -21.90 -8.11 -2.54
CA TYR A 246 -22.44 -9.47 -2.67
C TYR A 246 -21.52 -10.41 -3.46
N ASP A 247 -20.94 -9.93 -4.56
CA ASP A 247 -19.99 -10.72 -5.35
C ASP A 247 -18.69 -10.96 -4.60
N LEU A 248 -18.22 -9.98 -3.82
CA LEU A 248 -17.08 -10.13 -2.92
C LEU A 248 -17.35 -11.23 -1.89
N ASP A 249 -18.47 -11.19 -1.18
CA ASP A 249 -18.77 -12.16 -0.13
C ASP A 249 -18.85 -13.59 -0.70
N ARG A 250 -19.44 -13.76 -1.88
CA ARG A 250 -19.44 -15.05 -2.62
C ARG A 250 -18.03 -15.49 -2.96
N CYS A 251 -17.17 -14.58 -3.43
CA CYS A 251 -15.78 -14.88 -3.71
C CYS A 251 -15.01 -15.29 -2.45
N LEU A 252 -15.17 -14.57 -1.33
CA LEU A 252 -14.52 -14.86 -0.06
C LEU A 252 -14.98 -16.22 0.50
N ALA A 253 -16.27 -16.56 0.38
CA ALA A 253 -16.78 -17.89 0.71
C ALA A 253 -16.10 -18.97 -0.15
N GLY A 254 -16.00 -18.76 -1.46
CA GLY A 254 -15.26 -19.62 -2.38
C GLY A 254 -13.78 -19.78 -2.00
N TYR A 255 -13.12 -18.69 -1.66
CA TYR A 255 -11.73 -18.68 -1.21
C TYR A 255 -11.55 -19.47 0.08
N ARG A 256 -12.45 -19.31 1.05
CA ARG A 256 -12.46 -20.06 2.32
C ARG A 256 -12.71 -21.56 2.10
N MET A 257 -13.55 -21.96 1.14
CA MET A 257 -13.72 -23.39 0.81
C MET A 257 -12.40 -24.02 0.33
N ARG A 258 -11.53 -23.28 -0.37
CA ARG A 258 -10.19 -23.76 -0.75
C ARG A 258 -9.21 -23.78 0.41
N TYR A 259 -9.41 -22.90 1.40
CA TYR A 259 -8.55 -22.75 2.57
C TYR A 259 -9.38 -22.78 3.87
N PRO A 260 -9.86 -23.96 4.32
CA PRO A 260 -10.87 -24.07 5.39
C PRO A 260 -10.45 -23.56 6.77
N LEU A 261 -9.14 -23.34 6.98
CA LEU A 261 -8.60 -22.80 8.23
C LEU A 261 -8.70 -21.27 8.32
N LEU A 262 -9.20 -20.62 7.28
CA LEU A 262 -9.48 -19.19 7.28
C LEU A 262 -10.73 -18.87 8.09
N LEU A 263 -10.64 -17.76 8.81
CA LEU A 263 -11.72 -17.13 9.54
C LEU A 263 -12.40 -16.12 8.60
N THR A 264 -13.72 -16.13 8.59
CA THR A 264 -14.59 -15.11 7.98
C THR A 264 -15.71 -14.80 8.98
N TRP A 265 -16.58 -13.84 8.66
CA TRP A 265 -17.88 -13.74 9.34
C TRP A 265 -18.55 -15.13 9.33
N GLN A 266 -18.99 -15.61 10.49
CA GLN A 266 -19.76 -16.84 10.59
C GLN A 266 -21.20 -16.48 10.23
N GLU A 267 -21.72 -16.99 9.12
CA GLU A 267 -23.10 -17.44 9.15
C GLU A 267 -23.08 -18.69 10.03
N GLU A 268 -23.72 -18.61 11.20
CA GLU A 268 -24.05 -19.80 12.00
C GLU A 268 -24.88 -20.80 11.18
#